data_AF-A0A2G9YTK1-F1
#
_entry.id   AF-A0A2G9YTK1-F1
#
_cell.length_a   1.000
_cell.length_b   1.000
_cell.length_c   1.000
_cell.angle_alpha   90.00
_cell.angle_beta   90.00
_cell.angle_gamma   90.00
#
_symmetry.space_group_name_H-M   'P 1'
#
loop_
_entity.id
_entity.type
_entity.pdbx_description
1 polymer ?
#
loop_
_entity_poly.entity_id
_entity_poly.type
_entity_poly.pdbx_seq_one_letter_code
_entity_poly.pdbx_strand_id
1 'polypeptide(L)'
;MFTKVNVSLPITPEEAQTQKVELKEYIAIWDTGATHSAITKKVVDDLKLQPTGMRETRHAGGKSSNNTYLVNIALPNNVMVHHVRVTEIQLIPDDNVSDDEQPQLLIRMDIIGLGDFAVTNVNSRTTFSFRIPAVEEIDFIPDAQENNVMESDNRQEWRAFQANKRKGLI
;
A
#
# COMPACT_ATOMS: atom_id res chain seq x y z
N MET A 1 7.14 7.03 -0.03
CA MET A 1 7.08 6.89 1.43
C MET A 1 7.60 5.52 1.81
N PHE A 2 8.57 5.44 2.72
CA PHE A 2 9.29 4.20 3.02
C PHE A 2 8.91 3.65 4.40
N THR A 3 8.74 2.34 4.50
CA THR A 3 8.51 1.64 5.77
C THR A 3 9.26 0.33 5.80
N LYS A 4 9.84 -0.03 6.95
CA LYS A 4 10.40 -1.36 7.17
C LYS A 4 9.29 -2.37 7.34
N VAL A 5 9.36 -3.49 6.64
CA VAL A 5 8.42 -4.61 6.76
C VAL A 5 9.17 -5.92 6.79
N ASN A 6 8.53 -6.94 7.34
CA ASN A 6 9.09 -8.27 7.40
C ASN A 6 8.43 -9.17 6.35
N VAL A 7 9.22 -9.95 5.64
CA VAL A 7 8.74 -10.90 4.62
C VAL A 7 9.23 -12.30 4.98
N SER A 8 8.35 -13.30 4.83
CA SER A 8 8.69 -14.71 4.97
C SER A 8 8.12 -15.54 3.83
N LEU A 9 8.57 -16.78 3.75
CA LEU A 9 7.89 -17.83 3.01
C LEU A 9 6.43 -17.98 3.50
N PRO A 10 5.52 -18.48 2.64
CA PRO A 10 4.22 -18.96 3.08
C PRO A 10 4.40 -19.99 4.19
N ILE A 11 3.62 -19.86 5.26
CA ILE A 11 3.70 -20.75 6.41
C ILE A 11 2.78 -21.92 6.14
N THR A 12 3.32 -23.13 6.15
CA THR A 12 2.52 -24.35 6.12
C THR A 12 1.77 -24.54 7.45
N PRO A 13 0.64 -25.28 7.48
CA PRO A 13 -0.08 -25.57 8.72
C PRO A 13 0.79 -26.25 9.80
N GLU A 14 1.85 -26.96 9.40
CA GLU A 14 2.81 -27.61 10.31
C GLU A 14 3.81 -26.59 10.90
N GLU A 15 4.34 -25.68 10.09
CA GLU A 15 5.21 -24.59 10.56
C GLU A 15 4.46 -23.62 11.49
N ALA A 16 3.17 -23.39 11.26
CA ALA A 16 2.33 -22.59 12.15
C ALA A 16 2.25 -23.18 13.56
N GLN A 17 2.33 -24.50 13.72
CA GLN A 17 2.32 -25.18 15.02
C GLN A 17 3.66 -25.09 15.75
N THR A 18 4.77 -24.95 15.00
CA THR A 18 6.12 -24.93 15.56
C THR A 18 6.67 -23.52 15.79
N GLN A 19 5.94 -22.48 15.40
CA GLN A 19 6.30 -21.05 15.53
C GLN A 19 7.66 -20.65 14.92
N LYS A 20 8.27 -21.51 14.10
CA LYS A 20 9.59 -21.24 13.53
C LYS A 20 9.46 -20.59 12.16
N VAL A 21 9.16 -19.29 12.16
CA VAL A 21 9.08 -18.48 10.93
C VAL A 21 10.30 -17.56 10.87
N GLU A 22 11.12 -17.73 9.84
CA GLU A 22 12.20 -16.78 9.56
C GLU A 22 11.63 -15.56 8.83
N LEU A 23 11.65 -14.42 9.51
CA LEU A 23 11.26 -13.13 8.96
C LEU A 23 12.52 -12.36 8.56
N LYS A 24 12.55 -11.86 7.32
CA LYS A 24 13.59 -10.94 6.86
C LYS A 24 13.02 -9.55 6.67
N GLU A 25 13.72 -8.56 7.19
CA GLU A 25 13.34 -7.15 7.10
C GLU A 25 13.75 -6.57 5.74
N TYR A 26 12.86 -5.79 5.13
CA TYR A 26 13.10 -5.05 3.90
C TYR A 26 12.47 -3.66 3.96
N ILE A 27 13.00 -2.73 3.17
CA ILE A 27 12.37 -1.42 2.96
C ILE A 27 11.31 -1.53 1.87
N ALA A 28 10.11 -1.07 2.18
CA ALA A 28 8.96 -1.07 1.29
C ALA A 28 8.49 0.34 0.94
N ILE A 29 7.99 0.50 -0.28
CA ILE A 29 7.29 1.71 -0.75
C ILE A 29 5.81 1.42 -0.81
N TRP A 30 4.99 2.35 -0.32
CA TRP A 30 3.55 2.35 -0.56
C TRP A 30 3.25 2.98 -1.92
N ASP A 31 2.63 2.20 -2.82
CA ASP A 31 2.37 2.55 -4.21
C ASP A 31 0.89 2.33 -4.54
N THR A 32 0.12 3.40 -4.66
CA THR A 32 -1.31 3.32 -5.01
C THR A 32 -1.55 3.16 -6.51
N GLY A 33 -0.51 3.25 -7.35
CA GLY A 33 -0.61 3.28 -8.80
C GLY A 33 -0.81 1.91 -9.46
N ALA A 34 -0.86 0.82 -8.68
CA ALA A 34 -0.94 -0.54 -9.23
C ALA A 34 -1.73 -1.49 -8.32
N THR A 35 -2.31 -2.53 -8.94
CA THR A 35 -3.22 -3.44 -8.25
C THR A 35 -2.53 -4.44 -7.32
N HIS A 36 -1.37 -4.98 -7.70
CA HIS A 36 -0.72 -6.07 -6.95
C HIS A 36 0.68 -5.71 -6.52
N SER A 37 1.01 -6.06 -5.29
CA SER A 37 2.30 -5.86 -4.65
C SER A 37 3.43 -6.54 -5.44
N ALA A 38 4.64 -6.01 -5.30
CA ALA A 38 5.79 -6.45 -6.10
C ALA A 38 7.06 -6.51 -5.26
N ILE A 39 7.94 -7.45 -5.58
CA ILE A 39 9.23 -7.66 -4.91
C ILE A 39 10.38 -7.59 -5.91
N THR A 40 11.57 -7.23 -5.45
CA THR A 40 12.78 -7.33 -6.27
C THR A 40 13.34 -8.75 -6.30
N LYS A 41 14.24 -9.00 -7.25
CA LYS A 41 15.03 -10.22 -7.31
C LYS A 41 15.83 -10.50 -6.03
N LYS A 42 16.27 -9.45 -5.30
CA LYS A 42 16.97 -9.60 -4.02
C LYS A 42 16.11 -10.35 -2.99
N VAL A 43 14.83 -10.01 -2.87
CA VAL A 43 13.90 -10.73 -1.97
C VAL A 43 13.76 -12.19 -2.39
N VAL A 44 13.64 -12.44 -3.70
CA VAL A 44 13.53 -13.79 -4.27
C VAL A 44 14.76 -14.63 -3.89
N ASP A 45 15.95 -14.08 -4.07
CA ASP A 45 17.22 -14.76 -3.82
C ASP A 45 17.47 -14.95 -2.31
N ASP A 46 17.22 -13.91 -1.50
CA ASP A 46 17.42 -13.93 -0.05
C ASP A 46 16.50 -14.97 0.64
N LEU A 47 15.26 -15.13 0.16
CA LEU A 47 14.29 -16.09 0.69
C LEU A 47 14.23 -17.41 -0.09
N LYS A 48 15.02 -17.55 -1.17
CA LYS A 48 15.02 -18.72 -2.08
C LYS A 48 13.62 -19.07 -2.61
N LEU A 49 12.84 -18.04 -2.96
CA LEU A 49 11.45 -18.20 -3.39
C LEU A 49 11.36 -19.00 -4.69
N GLN A 50 10.36 -19.89 -4.76
CA GLN A 50 10.05 -20.62 -5.98
C GLN A 50 8.93 -19.90 -6.75
N PRO A 51 9.08 -19.70 -8.08
CA PRO A 51 8.03 -19.10 -8.89
C PRO A 51 6.73 -19.91 -8.82
N THR A 52 5.63 -19.21 -8.61
CA THR A 52 4.27 -19.78 -8.57
C THR A 52 3.52 -19.60 -9.89
N GLY A 53 4.05 -18.77 -10.79
CA GLY A 53 3.51 -18.53 -12.12
C GLY A 53 4.19 -17.34 -12.79
N MET A 54 3.64 -16.87 -13.91
CA MET A 54 4.09 -15.66 -14.59
C MET A 54 2.93 -14.69 -14.81
N ARG A 55 3.25 -13.41 -14.93
CA ARG A 55 2.29 -12.36 -15.23
C ARG A 55 2.86 -11.39 -16.26
N GLU A 56 2.03 -11.05 -17.25
CA GLU A 56 2.29 -9.93 -18.14
C GLU A 56 2.00 -8.61 -17.39
N THR A 57 3.03 -7.80 -17.17
CA THR A 57 2.93 -6.44 -16.64
C THR A 57 3.05 -5.43 -17.78
N ARG A 58 2.13 -4.47 -17.80
CA ARG A 58 2.17 -3.33 -18.71
C ARG A 58 2.80 -2.15 -17.98
N HIS A 59 3.87 -1.60 -18.54
CA HIS A 59 4.52 -0.39 -18.05
C HIS A 59 4.69 0.59 -19.22
N ALA A 60 5.08 1.83 -18.92
CA ALA A 60 5.20 2.90 -19.92
C ALA A 60 6.11 2.54 -21.12
N GLY A 61 7.07 1.64 -20.91
CA GLY A 61 7.99 1.12 -21.95
C GLY A 61 7.55 -0.17 -22.67
N GLY A 62 6.35 -0.72 -22.43
CA GLY A 62 5.86 -1.92 -23.11
C GLY A 62 5.32 -3.02 -22.18
N LYS A 63 5.42 -4.27 -22.64
CA LYS A 63 4.98 -5.47 -21.91
C LYS A 63 6.20 -6.27 -21.46
N SER A 64 6.23 -6.67 -20.19
CA SER A 64 7.20 -7.63 -19.65
C SER A 64 6.46 -8.80 -19.03
N SER A 65 7.00 -10.01 -19.17
CA SER A 65 6.52 -11.20 -18.46
C SER A 65 7.40 -11.41 -17.25
N ASN A 66 6.85 -11.24 -16.05
CA ASN A 66 7.57 -11.36 -14.80
C ASN A 66 7.04 -12.54 -13.99
N ASN A 67 7.92 -13.19 -13.23
CA ASN A 67 7.53 -14.26 -12.33
C ASN A 67 6.62 -13.70 -11.21
N THR A 68 5.76 -14.58 -10.69
CA THR A 68 4.95 -14.30 -9.51
C THR A 68 5.30 -15.28 -8.41
N TYR A 69 5.25 -14.81 -7.17
CA TYR A 69 5.62 -15.56 -5.97
C TYR A 69 4.54 -15.41 -4.91
N LEU A 70 4.55 -16.31 -3.93
CA LEU A 70 3.68 -16.24 -2.78
C LEU A 70 4.53 -15.96 -1.54
N VAL A 71 4.16 -14.95 -0.76
CA VAL A 71 4.88 -14.55 0.45
C VAL A 71 3.90 -14.17 1.57
N ASN A 72 4.37 -14.15 2.80
CA ASN A 72 3.70 -13.44 3.89
C ASN A 72 4.41 -12.12 4.14
N ILE A 73 3.64 -11.06 4.42
CA ILE A 73 4.17 -9.72 4.69
C ILE A 73 3.65 -9.25 6.05
N ALA A 74 4.55 -9.08 7.00
CA ALA A 74 4.28 -8.49 8.31
C ALA A 74 4.56 -6.98 8.28
N LEU A 75 3.49 -6.22 8.49
CA LEU A 75 3.47 -4.76 8.53
C LEU A 75 3.94 -4.23 9.90
N PRO A 76 4.35 -2.94 9.99
CA PRO A 76 4.87 -2.35 11.23
C PRO A 76 3.90 -2.38 12.42
N ASN A 77 2.60 -2.49 12.15
CA ASN A 77 1.54 -2.58 13.15
C ASN A 77 1.34 -4.02 13.68
N ASN A 78 2.31 -4.91 13.49
CA ASN A 78 2.27 -6.34 13.88
C ASN A 78 1.14 -7.14 13.22
N VAL A 79 0.62 -6.66 12.09
CA VAL A 79 -0.36 -7.40 11.27
C VAL A 79 0.40 -8.16 10.18
N MET A 80 0.15 -9.47 10.09
CA MET A 80 0.65 -10.29 9.00
C MET A 80 -0.43 -10.49 7.93
N VAL A 81 -0.11 -10.08 6.70
CA VAL A 81 -0.92 -10.39 5.52
C VAL A 81 -0.37 -11.67 4.91
N HIS A 82 -1.19 -12.72 4.92
CA HIS A 82 -0.78 -14.05 4.47
C HIS A 82 -1.04 -14.26 2.98
N HIS A 83 -0.21 -15.11 2.35
CA HIS A 83 -0.40 -15.58 0.98
C HIS A 83 -0.55 -14.45 -0.05
N VAL A 84 0.25 -13.39 0.10
CA VAL A 84 0.29 -12.27 -0.86
C VAL A 84 0.97 -12.75 -2.13
N ARG A 85 0.25 -12.68 -3.25
CA ARG A 85 0.82 -12.93 -4.58
C ARG A 85 1.56 -11.68 -5.05
N VAL A 86 2.88 -11.74 -5.04
CA VAL A 86 3.74 -10.64 -5.47
C VAL A 86 4.30 -10.91 -6.87
N THR A 87 4.51 -9.85 -7.65
CA THR A 87 5.18 -9.93 -8.96
C THR A 87 6.63 -9.48 -8.83
N GLU A 88 7.56 -10.15 -9.50
CA GLU A 88 8.95 -9.69 -9.56
C GLU A 88 9.04 -8.40 -10.38
N ILE A 89 9.84 -7.45 -9.90
CA ILE A 89 10.08 -6.17 -10.58
C ILE A 89 11.54 -5.74 -10.45
N GLN A 90 12.02 -5.02 -11.44
CA GLN A 90 13.26 -4.27 -11.35
C GLN A 90 12.94 -2.85 -10.83
N LEU A 91 13.40 -2.54 -9.62
CA LEU A 91 13.41 -1.15 -9.13
C LEU A 91 14.71 -0.49 -9.60
N ILE A 92 14.64 0.81 -9.89
CA ILE A 92 15.82 1.61 -10.24
C ILE A 92 16.54 1.94 -8.93
N PRO A 93 17.82 1.54 -8.77
CA PRO A 93 18.62 1.90 -7.61
C PRO A 93 18.75 3.41 -7.44
N ASP A 94 18.85 3.88 -6.19
CA ASP A 94 19.36 5.22 -5.90
C ASP A 94 20.86 5.11 -5.64
N ASP A 95 21.68 5.70 -6.52
CA ASP A 95 23.15 5.64 -6.45
C ASP A 95 23.73 6.25 -5.16
N ASN A 96 22.91 6.99 -4.38
CA ASN A 96 23.32 7.60 -3.11
C ASN A 96 22.96 6.75 -1.88
N VAL A 97 22.34 5.59 -2.08
CA VAL A 97 21.84 4.72 -1.01
C VAL A 97 22.52 3.36 -1.14
N SER A 98 23.00 2.81 -0.01
CA SER A 98 23.63 1.50 -0.03
C SER A 98 22.63 0.40 -0.43
N ASP A 99 23.12 -0.70 -1.02
CA ASP A 99 22.28 -1.78 -1.53
C ASP A 99 21.31 -2.36 -0.49
N ASP A 100 21.69 -2.36 0.79
CA ASP A 100 20.88 -2.81 1.92
C ASP A 100 19.81 -1.80 2.36
N GLU A 101 19.97 -0.53 2.00
CA GLU A 101 19.00 0.54 2.26
C GLU A 101 18.08 0.82 1.05
N GLN A 102 18.32 0.17 -0.09
CA GLN A 102 17.44 0.28 -1.24
C GLN A 102 16.09 -0.40 -0.99
N PRO A 103 14.98 0.19 -1.48
CA PRO A 103 13.67 -0.44 -1.43
C PRO A 103 13.64 -1.77 -2.18
N GLN A 104 13.02 -2.78 -1.58
CA GLN A 104 12.94 -4.13 -2.16
C GLN A 104 11.49 -4.62 -2.35
N LEU A 105 10.50 -3.85 -1.88
CA LEU A 105 9.08 -4.19 -1.92
C LEU A 105 8.22 -2.97 -2.31
N LEU A 106 7.19 -3.20 -3.10
CA LEU A 106 6.08 -2.27 -3.32
C LEU A 106 4.80 -2.85 -2.69
N ILE A 107 4.26 -2.14 -1.69
CA ILE A 107 2.96 -2.41 -1.07
C ILE A 107 1.90 -1.66 -1.87
N ARG A 108 0.94 -2.40 -2.42
CA ARG A 108 -0.01 -1.90 -3.42
C ARG A 108 -1.45 -2.20 -3.03
N MET A 109 -2.39 -1.97 -3.95
CA MET A 109 -3.83 -2.01 -3.68
C MET A 109 -4.36 -3.35 -3.16
N ASP A 110 -3.67 -4.46 -3.40
CA ASP A 110 -3.99 -5.77 -2.83
C ASP A 110 -3.81 -5.83 -1.31
N ILE A 111 -2.91 -5.02 -0.75
CA ILE A 111 -2.72 -4.85 0.70
C ILE A 111 -3.40 -3.57 1.19
N ILE A 112 -3.22 -2.45 0.47
CA ILE A 112 -3.80 -1.15 0.82
C ILE A 112 -5.33 -1.25 0.93
N GLY A 113 -5.98 -1.99 0.02
CA GLY A 113 -7.43 -2.17 0.02
C GLY A 113 -7.97 -3.07 1.14
N LEU A 114 -7.12 -3.65 1.99
CA LEU A 114 -7.55 -4.43 3.15
C LEU A 114 -7.96 -3.55 4.34
N GLY A 115 -7.71 -2.24 4.27
CA GLY A 115 -7.98 -1.33 5.37
C GLY A 115 -8.01 0.14 4.97
N ASP A 116 -7.82 1.00 5.97
CA ASP A 116 -7.90 2.44 5.78
C ASP A 116 -6.50 3.00 5.53
N PHE A 117 -6.30 3.57 4.35
CA PHE A 117 -5.08 4.25 3.94
C PHE A 117 -5.38 5.75 3.79
N ALA A 118 -4.67 6.57 4.55
CA ALA A 118 -4.86 8.02 4.51
C ALA A 118 -3.53 8.76 4.39
N VAL A 119 -3.52 9.80 3.57
CA VAL A 119 -2.45 10.80 3.51
C VAL A 119 -3.08 12.14 3.81
N THR A 120 -2.58 12.83 4.83
CA THR A 120 -3.02 14.17 5.20
C THR A 120 -1.83 15.12 5.15
N ASN A 121 -2.10 16.39 4.81
CA ASN A 121 -1.11 17.45 4.92
C ASN A 121 -1.70 18.55 5.80
N VAL A 122 -1.33 18.53 7.09
CA VAL A 122 -1.81 19.49 8.07
C VAL A 122 -0.64 20.31 8.56
N ASN A 123 -0.76 21.65 8.49
CA ASN A 123 0.32 22.59 8.84
C ASN A 123 1.62 22.30 8.07
N SER A 124 1.51 22.04 6.76
CA SER A 124 2.63 21.69 5.88
C SER A 124 3.39 20.41 6.29
N ARG A 125 2.79 19.58 7.15
CA ARG A 125 3.34 18.28 7.55
C ARG A 125 2.53 17.16 6.90
N THR A 126 3.16 16.46 5.97
CA THR A 126 2.59 15.24 5.38
C THR A 126 2.65 14.11 6.40
N THR A 127 1.49 13.60 6.78
CA THR A 127 1.34 12.40 7.60
C THR A 127 0.67 11.34 6.75
N PHE A 128 1.12 10.10 6.88
CA PHE A 128 0.42 8.96 6.34
C PHE A 128 0.16 7.96 7.45
N SER A 129 -0.99 7.31 7.33
CA SER A 129 -1.43 6.30 8.27
C SER A 129 -2.08 5.16 7.51
N PHE A 130 -1.92 3.97 8.08
CA PHE A 130 -2.55 2.76 7.60
C PHE A 130 -2.99 1.90 8.77
N ARG A 131 -4.21 1.36 8.69
CA ARG A 131 -4.74 0.37 9.64
C ARG A 131 -5.49 -0.73 8.90
N ILE A 132 -5.52 -1.92 9.49
CA ILE A 132 -6.35 -3.05 9.07
C ILE A 132 -7.01 -3.61 10.34
N PRO A 133 -8.30 -3.96 10.32
CA PRO A 133 -9.23 -3.78 9.20
C PRO A 133 -9.64 -2.31 9.00
N ALA A 134 -10.37 -2.03 7.92
CA ALA A 134 -11.08 -0.77 7.76
C ALA A 134 -12.15 -0.64 8.87
N VAL A 135 -12.29 0.55 9.46
CA VAL A 135 -13.32 0.79 10.50
C VAL A 135 -14.23 1.97 10.21
N GLU A 136 -13.89 2.83 9.25
CA GLU A 136 -14.77 3.91 8.81
C GLU A 136 -14.49 4.30 7.36
N GLU A 137 -15.49 4.89 6.69
CA GLU A 137 -15.31 5.46 5.36
C GLU A 137 -14.63 6.83 5.48
N ILE A 138 -13.54 7.02 4.74
CA ILE A 138 -12.81 8.28 4.66
C ILE A 138 -13.15 8.95 3.32
N ASP A 139 -14.12 9.86 3.34
CA ASP A 139 -14.48 10.71 2.21
C ASP A 139 -14.35 12.20 2.58
N PHE A 140 -13.41 12.89 1.93
CA PHE A 140 -13.15 14.30 2.17
C PHE A 140 -13.99 15.23 1.29
N ILE A 141 -14.78 14.70 0.33
CA ILE A 141 -15.55 15.52 -0.59
C ILE A 141 -16.59 16.40 0.14
N PRO A 142 -17.38 15.90 1.11
CA PRO A 142 -18.37 16.73 1.79
C PRO A 142 -17.74 17.91 2.54
N ASP A 143 -16.67 17.66 3.28
CA ASP A 143 -15.95 18.69 4.05
C ASP A 143 -15.28 19.72 3.13
N ALA A 144 -14.67 19.26 2.03
CA ALA A 144 -14.05 20.15 1.04
C ALA A 144 -15.08 21.06 0.37
N GLN A 145 -16.26 20.53 0.02
CA GLN A 145 -17.35 21.33 -0.54
C GLN A 145 -17.85 22.37 0.45
N GLU A 146 -18.01 22.00 1.72
CA GLU A 146 -18.42 22.94 2.78
C GLU A 146 -17.42 24.10 2.94
N ASN A 147 -16.12 23.79 3.01
CA ASN A 147 -15.06 24.79 3.12
C ASN A 147 -15.01 25.74 1.91
N ASN A 148 -15.11 25.21 0.69
CA ASN A 148 -15.09 26.03 -0.53
C ASN A 148 -16.26 27.03 -0.58
N VAL A 149 -17.44 26.62 -0.09
CA VAL A 149 -18.63 27.51 -0.02
C VAL A 149 -18.48 28.55 1.09
N MET A 150 -17.83 28.20 2.21
CA MET A 150 -17.54 29.17 3.26
C MET A 150 -16.51 30.22 2.81
N GLU A 151 -15.48 29.82 2.06
CA GLU A 151 -14.46 30.73 1.53
C GLU A 151 -14.96 31.61 0.38
N SER A 152 -16.00 31.20 -0.36
CA SER A 152 -16.55 31.99 -1.49
C SER A 152 -17.28 33.26 -1.07
N ASP A 153 -17.54 33.47 0.23
CA ASP A 153 -18.33 34.57 0.82
C ASP A 153 -19.73 34.73 0.17
N ASN A 154 -20.20 33.74 -0.58
CA ASN A 154 -21.46 33.78 -1.34
C ASN A 154 -22.63 33.24 -0.50
N ARG A 155 -23.40 34.16 0.10
CA ARG A 155 -24.57 33.83 0.92
C ARG A 155 -25.65 32.99 0.21
N GLN A 156 -25.77 33.05 -1.12
CA GLN A 156 -26.75 32.25 -1.85
C GLN A 156 -26.31 30.80 -1.96
N GLU A 157 -25.04 30.56 -2.29
CA GLU A 157 -24.43 29.23 -2.33
C GLU A 157 -24.49 28.55 -0.96
N TRP A 158 -24.18 29.27 0.12
CA TRP A 158 -24.28 28.75 1.48
C TRP A 158 -25.70 28.29 1.85
N ARG A 159 -26.72 29.09 1.51
CA ARG A 159 -28.13 28.73 1.77
C ARG A 159 -28.56 27.51 0.97
N ALA A 160 -28.15 27.41 -0.30
CA ALA A 160 -28.44 26.26 -1.15
C ALA A 160 -27.74 24.99 -0.62
N PHE A 161 -26.47 25.09 -0.24
CA PHE A 161 -25.70 24.02 0.37
C PHE A 161 -26.37 23.50 1.66
N GLN A 162 -26.75 24.39 2.58
CA GLN A 162 -27.48 23.99 3.79
C GLN A 162 -28.84 23.33 3.50
N ALA A 163 -29.57 23.82 2.49
CA ALA A 163 -30.85 23.23 2.10
C ALA A 163 -30.69 21.81 1.55
N ASN A 164 -29.62 21.56 0.79
CA ASN A 164 -29.30 20.24 0.23
C ASN A 164 -28.80 19.27 1.31
N LYS A 165 -27.94 19.72 2.24
CA LYS A 165 -27.49 18.94 3.40
C LYS A 165 -28.66 18.50 4.29
N ARG A 166 -29.63 19.40 4.54
CA ARG A 166 -30.87 19.07 5.28
C ARG A 166 -31.76 18.05 4.57
N LYS A 167 -31.64 17.91 3.25
CA LYS A 167 -32.40 16.94 2.43
C LYS A 167 -31.65 15.62 2.22
N GLY A 168 -30.41 15.49 2.71
CA GLY A 168 -29.56 14.31 2.50
C GLY A 168 -29.14 14.11 1.03
N LEU A 169 -29.05 15.20 0.26
CA LEU A 169 -28.64 15.16 -1.15
C LEU A 169 -27.11 15.29 -1.35
N ILE A 170 -26.40 15.61 -0.27
CA ILE A 170 -24.96 15.72 -0.09
C ILE A 170 -24.65 15.48 1.38
#